data_AF-A0A7Y6XL86-F1
#
_entry.id   AF-A0A7Y6XL86-F1
#
_cell.length_a   1.000
_cell.length_b   1.000
_cell.length_c   1.000
_cell.angle_alpha   90.00
_cell.angle_beta   90.00
_cell.angle_gamma   90.00
#
_symmetry.space_group_name_H-M   'P 1'
#
loop_
_entity.id
_entity.type
_entity.pdbx_description
1 polymer ?
#
loop_
_entity_poly.entity_id
_entity_poly.type
_entity_poly.pdbx_seq_one_letter_code
_entity_poly.pdbx_strand_id
1 'polypeptide(L)'
;MNLLRQSWLWSGLLGVVLGLAACNAGDMSGEEASSLETSEAALCSVEQTCPSGAPVTCSSPTTGCTSGADNGGWVECDGVRTYCPPACTCGTTRYTATRSGEGATCGAAMSQARSLLGSVVTARCPAGGCNSSDIIGDCIALGPNRTDGFRASVTRTYSCKEPANCR
;
A
#
# COMPACT_ATOMS: atom_id res chain seq x y z
N MET A 1 -23.98 16.59 -46.49
CA MET A 1 -25.16 15.70 -46.38
C MET A 1 -25.41 15.39 -44.92
N ASN A 2 -26.63 15.71 -44.47
CA ASN A 2 -27.44 15.19 -43.36
C ASN A 2 -26.71 14.52 -42.18
N LEU A 3 -26.73 15.11 -40.98
CA LEU A 3 -27.86 15.26 -40.04
C LEU A 3 -28.28 13.94 -39.39
N LEU A 4 -28.16 13.87 -38.06
CA LEU A 4 -29.20 13.55 -37.05
C LEU A 4 -28.48 13.36 -35.69
N ARG A 5 -28.66 14.28 -34.72
CA ARG A 5 -29.66 14.26 -33.63
C ARG A 5 -29.27 13.25 -32.52
N GLN A 6 -29.37 13.50 -31.21
CA GLN A 6 -30.03 14.55 -30.45
C GLN A 6 -29.64 14.41 -28.96
N SER A 7 -29.43 15.55 -28.30
CA SER A 7 -29.91 15.91 -26.96
C SER A 7 -29.90 14.89 -25.81
N TRP A 8 -29.29 15.30 -24.70
CA TRP A 8 -30.06 15.61 -23.50
C TRP A 8 -29.33 16.68 -22.67
N LEU A 9 -29.87 17.91 -22.75
CA LEU A 9 -29.83 18.88 -21.66
C LEU A 9 -30.58 18.26 -20.47
N TRP A 10 -30.26 18.65 -19.24
CA TRP A 10 -31.25 19.04 -18.23
C TRP A 10 -30.59 19.97 -17.22
N SER A 11 -31.37 20.96 -16.82
CA SER A 11 -31.03 22.16 -16.07
C SER A 11 -31.42 22.03 -14.60
N GLY A 12 -30.81 22.87 -13.75
CA GLY A 12 -31.34 23.29 -12.45
C GLY A 12 -31.00 22.35 -11.28
N LEU A 13 -30.84 22.80 -10.04
CA LEU A 13 -31.31 24.02 -9.40
C LEU A 13 -30.54 24.22 -8.07
N LEU A 14 -30.44 25.47 -7.60
CA LEU A 14 -29.99 25.87 -6.27
C LEU A 14 -30.73 25.14 -5.14
N GLY A 15 -30.05 24.93 -4.02
CA GLY A 15 -30.65 24.57 -2.74
C GLY A 15 -29.70 24.76 -1.57
N VAL A 16 -29.59 25.99 -1.07
CA VAL A 16 -29.10 26.26 0.29
C VAL A 16 -30.20 25.84 1.26
N VAL A 17 -29.92 24.90 2.17
CA VAL A 17 -30.70 24.71 3.39
C VAL A 17 -29.71 24.61 4.55
N LEU A 18 -29.75 25.63 5.41
CA LEU A 18 -29.25 25.56 6.78
C LEU A 18 -30.03 24.48 7.53
N GLY A 19 -29.32 23.48 8.08
CA GLY A 19 -29.86 22.55 9.06
C GLY A 19 -29.17 22.74 10.40
N LEU A 20 -29.66 23.69 11.20
CA LEU A 20 -29.49 23.64 12.66
C LEU A 20 -30.38 22.51 13.19
N ALA A 21 -29.80 21.41 13.65
CA ALA A 21 -30.52 20.44 14.47
C ALA A 21 -30.16 20.68 15.94
N ALA A 22 -31.11 21.33 16.63
CA ALA A 22 -31.14 21.43 18.07
C ALA A 22 -31.25 20.04 18.70
N CYS A 23 -30.45 19.79 19.74
CA CYS A 23 -30.75 18.75 20.72
C CYS A 23 -32.09 19.10 21.38
N ASN A 24 -33.10 18.24 21.26
CA ASN A 24 -34.23 18.26 22.17
C ASN A 24 -34.69 16.83 22.50
N ALA A 25 -34.79 16.60 23.81
CA ALA A 25 -35.12 15.34 24.44
C ALA A 25 -36.59 14.95 24.24
N GLY A 26 -36.87 13.65 24.23
CA GLY A 26 -38.23 13.11 24.22
C GLY A 26 -38.25 11.58 24.25
N ASP A 27 -38.42 11.06 25.46
CA ASP A 27 -38.61 9.67 25.89
C ASP A 27 -39.74 8.91 25.17
N MET A 28 -39.57 7.59 24.90
CA MET A 28 -40.61 6.53 24.85
C MET A 28 -39.97 5.14 24.61
N SER A 29 -39.77 4.40 25.71
CA SER A 29 -39.95 2.95 25.97
C SER A 29 -40.07 1.92 24.82
N GLY A 30 -39.29 0.83 24.93
CA GLY A 30 -39.60 -0.50 24.35
C GLY A 30 -38.39 -1.38 24.05
N GLU A 31 -37.97 -2.22 25.00
CA GLU A 31 -37.18 -3.45 24.76
C GLU A 31 -37.79 -4.25 23.58
N GLU A 32 -37.09 -4.93 22.66
CA GLU A 32 -36.11 -6.00 22.84
C GLU A 32 -35.29 -6.19 21.53
N ALA A 33 -33.96 -6.27 21.62
CA ALA A 33 -33.07 -7.14 20.83
C ALA A 33 -31.63 -6.66 21.02
N SER A 34 -30.97 -7.31 21.98
CA SER A 34 -29.56 -7.15 22.29
C SER A 34 -28.71 -7.62 21.11
N SER A 35 -28.21 -6.67 20.32
CA SER A 35 -26.98 -6.80 19.54
C SER A 35 -26.10 -5.62 19.90
N LEU A 36 -25.35 -5.78 21.01
CA LEU A 36 -24.22 -4.92 21.35
C LEU A 36 -23.07 -5.18 20.35
N GLU A 37 -23.26 -4.74 19.10
CA GLU A 37 -22.16 -4.22 18.30
C GLU A 37 -22.31 -2.70 18.36
N THR A 38 -21.78 -2.11 19.44
CA THR A 38 -21.46 -0.69 19.45
C THR A 38 -20.41 -0.49 18.37
N SER A 39 -20.88 -0.30 17.13
CA SER A 39 -20.14 0.46 16.14
C SER A 39 -19.97 1.82 16.78
N GLU A 40 -18.85 2.06 17.46
CA GLU A 40 -18.43 3.40 17.85
C GLU A 40 -18.30 4.16 16.53
N ALA A 41 -19.39 4.81 16.11
CA ALA A 41 -19.42 5.57 14.89
C ALA A 41 -18.37 6.65 15.05
N ALA A 42 -17.33 6.62 14.21
CA ALA A 42 -16.36 7.70 14.15
C ALA A 42 -17.15 8.99 13.91
N LEU A 43 -17.11 9.91 14.88
CA LEU A 43 -17.78 11.20 14.77
C LEU A 43 -17.12 12.08 13.70
N CYS A 44 -15.90 11.73 13.28
CA CYS A 44 -15.29 12.25 12.08
C CYS A 44 -14.37 11.23 11.38
N SER A 45 -14.31 11.32 10.06
CA SER A 45 -13.37 10.57 9.23
C SER A 45 -12.88 11.47 8.10
N VAL A 46 -11.59 11.48 7.85
CA VAL A 46 -11.00 12.19 6.72
C VAL A 46 -10.05 11.26 5.98
N GLU A 47 -10.14 11.30 4.65
CA GLU A 47 -9.25 10.58 3.74
C GLU A 47 -8.62 11.59 2.80
N GLN A 48 -7.36 11.38 2.48
CA GLN A 48 -6.68 12.13 1.45
C GLN A 48 -5.85 11.20 0.56
N THR A 49 -6.00 11.37 -0.75
CA THR A 49 -5.16 10.71 -1.75
C THR A 49 -3.81 11.41 -1.82
N CYS A 50 -2.74 10.69 -1.53
CA CYS A 50 -1.39 11.24 -1.60
C CYS A 50 -0.87 11.32 -3.04
N PRO A 51 0.15 12.15 -3.31
CA PRO A 51 0.84 12.19 -4.60
C PRO A 51 1.46 10.85 -5.03
N SER A 52 1.78 9.98 -4.07
CA SER A 52 2.17 8.58 -4.29
C SER A 52 1.03 7.71 -4.84
N GLY A 53 -0.22 8.18 -4.78
CA GLY A 53 -1.44 7.42 -5.08
C GLY A 53 -1.97 6.62 -3.89
N ALA A 54 -1.18 6.45 -2.81
CA ALA A 54 -1.64 5.81 -1.58
C ALA A 54 -2.57 6.75 -0.80
N PRO A 55 -3.74 6.30 -0.31
CA PRO A 55 -4.54 7.12 0.59
C PRO A 55 -3.94 7.13 1.99
N VAL A 56 -4.07 8.26 2.68
CA VAL A 56 -3.96 8.34 4.13
C VAL A 56 -5.33 8.63 4.72
N THR A 57 -5.69 7.87 5.74
CA THR A 57 -6.99 7.97 6.41
C THR A 57 -6.79 8.22 7.88
N CYS A 58 -7.75 8.93 8.46
CA CYS A 58 -7.81 9.16 9.88
C CYS A 58 -9.28 9.17 10.31
N SER A 59 -9.58 8.57 11.46
CA SER A 59 -10.94 8.48 11.99
C SER A 59 -10.89 8.60 13.50
N SER A 60 -11.85 9.32 14.07
CA SER A 60 -11.90 9.62 15.50
C SER A 60 -13.33 9.63 16.02
N PRO A 61 -13.55 9.25 17.29
CA PRO A 61 -14.82 9.46 17.97
C PRO A 61 -15.04 10.93 18.38
N THR A 62 -14.16 11.87 18.03
CA THR A 62 -14.38 13.31 18.21
C THR A 62 -14.73 13.98 16.88
N THR A 63 -15.02 15.28 16.89
CA THR A 63 -15.35 16.04 15.66
C THR A 63 -14.12 16.67 14.99
N GLY A 64 -12.91 16.41 15.49
CA GLY A 64 -11.70 17.14 15.14
C GLY A 64 -10.87 16.50 14.02
N CYS A 65 -11.46 16.17 12.87
CA CYS A 65 -10.73 15.65 11.71
C CYS A 65 -10.50 16.75 10.66
N THR A 66 -9.26 16.91 10.22
CA THR A 66 -8.91 17.85 9.13
C THR A 66 -7.89 17.24 8.19
N SER A 67 -7.77 17.81 6.98
CA SER A 67 -6.73 17.45 6.03
C SER A 67 -6.17 18.70 5.36
N GLY A 68 -4.90 18.67 4.97
CA GLY A 68 -4.24 19.75 4.26
C GLY A 68 -3.41 19.23 3.10
N ALA A 69 -3.06 20.11 2.16
CA ALA A 69 -2.26 19.76 0.97
C ALA A 69 -0.78 20.16 1.10
N ASP A 70 -0.40 20.84 2.18
CA ASP A 70 1.00 21.20 2.41
C ASP A 70 1.87 19.96 2.67
N ASN A 71 3.16 20.07 2.36
CA ASN A 71 4.14 18.97 2.47
C ASN A 71 3.75 17.69 1.72
N GLY A 72 2.96 17.81 0.65
CA GLY A 72 2.50 16.67 -0.15
C GLY A 72 1.25 15.99 0.41
N GLY A 73 0.61 16.57 1.43
CA GLY A 73 -0.66 16.10 1.96
C GLY A 73 -0.56 15.54 3.38
N TRP A 74 -1.62 15.70 4.16
CA TRP A 74 -1.78 15.11 5.48
C TRP A 74 -3.24 15.02 5.90
N VAL A 75 -3.49 14.15 6.88
CA VAL A 75 -4.73 14.04 7.65
C VAL A 75 -4.42 14.19 9.14
N GLU A 76 -5.31 14.80 9.90
CA GLU A 76 -5.15 14.99 11.35
C GLU A 76 -6.46 14.66 12.05
N CYS A 77 -6.39 13.87 13.11
CA CYS A 77 -7.49 13.70 14.06
C CYS A 77 -6.95 13.79 15.47
N ASP A 78 -7.73 14.38 16.38
CA ASP A 78 -7.36 14.51 17.80
C ASP A 78 -5.98 15.17 18.02
N GLY A 79 -5.58 16.07 17.11
CA GLY A 79 -4.28 16.74 17.13
C GLY A 79 -3.09 15.88 16.68
N VAL A 80 -3.33 14.64 16.23
CA VAL A 80 -2.30 13.76 15.67
C VAL A 80 -2.30 13.85 14.15
N ARG A 81 -1.24 14.42 13.58
CA ARG A 81 -1.08 14.58 12.14
C ARG A 81 -0.33 13.42 11.51
N THR A 82 -0.93 12.83 10.48
CA THR A 82 -0.34 11.79 9.63
C THR A 82 -0.10 12.37 8.24
N TYR A 83 1.16 12.40 7.83
CA TYR A 83 1.56 12.92 6.52
C TYR A 83 1.51 11.84 5.44
N CYS A 84 1.27 12.30 4.21
CA CYS A 84 1.39 11.47 3.02
C CYS A 84 2.81 10.93 2.86
N PRO A 85 2.98 9.62 2.60
CA PRO A 85 4.29 9.10 2.26
C PRO A 85 4.74 9.68 0.91
N PRO A 86 6.04 9.99 0.76
CA PRO A 86 6.57 10.48 -0.51
C PRO A 86 6.43 9.42 -1.60
N ALA A 87 6.31 9.87 -2.86
CA ALA A 87 6.29 8.96 -4.00
C ALA A 87 7.63 8.24 -4.16
N CYS A 88 7.59 6.96 -4.50
CA CYS A 88 8.81 6.19 -4.76
C CYS A 88 9.47 6.57 -6.08
N THR A 89 10.78 6.84 -6.01
CA THR A 89 11.65 6.95 -7.19
C THR A 89 12.70 5.86 -7.15
N CYS A 90 13.22 5.46 -8.31
CA CYS A 90 14.29 4.46 -8.34
C CYS A 90 15.63 5.16 -8.15
N GLY A 91 16.32 4.84 -7.05
CA GLY A 91 17.65 5.33 -6.77
C GLY A 91 18.64 4.96 -7.89
N THR A 92 19.69 5.77 -8.00
CA THR A 92 20.75 5.59 -9.01
C THR A 92 21.82 4.60 -8.57
N THR A 93 21.97 4.39 -7.26
CA THR A 93 22.95 3.46 -6.68
C THR A 93 22.59 2.02 -7.06
N ARG A 94 23.55 1.33 -7.68
CA ARG A 94 23.43 -0.07 -8.06
C ARG A 94 24.07 -0.97 -7.03
N TYR A 95 23.37 -2.03 -6.65
CA TYR A 95 23.84 -3.09 -5.78
C TYR A 95 23.82 -4.40 -6.55
N THR A 96 24.79 -5.25 -6.25
CA THR A 96 24.86 -6.61 -6.78
C THR A 96 24.90 -7.58 -5.60
N ALA A 97 24.06 -8.59 -5.64
CA ALA A 97 24.06 -9.66 -4.66
C ALA A 97 23.96 -11.01 -5.36
N THR A 98 24.77 -11.96 -4.91
CA THR A 98 24.69 -13.37 -5.34
C THR A 98 24.27 -14.22 -4.17
N ARG A 99 23.32 -15.13 -4.40
CA ARG A 99 22.92 -16.13 -3.43
C ARG A 99 22.85 -17.49 -4.08
N SER A 100 23.15 -18.49 -3.26
CA SER A 100 23.04 -19.89 -3.64
C SER A 100 22.03 -20.57 -2.74
N GLY A 101 21.30 -21.51 -3.29
CA GLY A 101 20.38 -22.37 -2.59
C GLY A 101 20.70 -23.82 -2.92
N GLU A 102 20.19 -24.72 -2.09
CA GLU A 102 20.37 -26.15 -2.18
C GLU A 102 19.00 -26.84 -2.15
N GLY A 103 18.89 -27.98 -2.83
CA GLY A 103 17.65 -28.73 -2.86
C GLY A 103 17.78 -30.06 -3.60
N ALA A 104 16.76 -30.91 -3.46
CA ALA A 104 16.73 -32.23 -4.10
C ALA A 104 16.76 -32.17 -5.64
N THR A 105 16.42 -31.02 -6.23
CA THR A 105 16.50 -30.76 -7.67
C THR A 105 17.06 -29.37 -7.92
N CYS A 106 17.59 -29.11 -9.12
CA CYS A 106 18.00 -27.76 -9.53
C CYS A 106 16.90 -26.71 -9.38
N GLY A 107 15.64 -27.06 -9.67
CA GLY A 107 14.50 -26.15 -9.52
C GLY A 107 14.24 -25.78 -8.06
N ALA A 108 14.37 -26.74 -7.14
CA ALA A 108 14.26 -26.49 -5.71
C ALA A 108 15.42 -25.61 -5.19
N ALA A 109 16.66 -25.94 -5.60
CA ALA A 109 17.84 -25.16 -5.27
C ALA A 109 17.75 -23.71 -5.77
N MET A 110 17.28 -23.51 -7.01
CA MET A 110 17.06 -22.17 -7.58
C MET A 110 15.95 -21.39 -6.87
N SER A 111 14.85 -22.05 -6.51
CA SER A 111 13.77 -21.42 -5.75
C SER A 111 14.27 -20.93 -4.39
N GLN A 112 15.07 -21.75 -3.69
CA GLN A 112 15.68 -21.34 -2.43
C GLN A 112 16.68 -20.18 -2.63
N ALA A 113 17.54 -20.25 -3.65
CA ALA A 113 18.50 -19.19 -3.98
C ALA A 113 17.80 -17.85 -4.23
N ARG A 114 16.69 -17.85 -4.97
CA ARG A 114 15.85 -16.66 -5.22
C ARG A 114 15.20 -16.13 -3.95
N SER A 115 14.71 -17.00 -3.07
CA SER A 115 14.13 -16.59 -1.78
C SER A 115 15.18 -15.89 -0.91
N LEU A 116 16.38 -16.46 -0.81
CA LEU A 116 17.50 -15.86 -0.08
C LEU A 116 17.96 -14.54 -0.70
N LEU A 117 17.93 -14.43 -2.02
CA LEU A 117 18.26 -13.18 -2.71
C LEU A 117 17.19 -12.12 -2.44
N GLY A 118 15.92 -12.50 -2.44
CA GLY A 118 14.80 -11.64 -2.11
C GLY A 118 14.95 -11.02 -0.71
N SER A 119 15.29 -11.83 0.30
CA SER A 119 15.48 -11.32 1.67
C SER A 119 16.62 -10.32 1.77
N VAL A 120 17.71 -10.51 1.03
CA VAL A 120 18.83 -9.55 0.97
C VAL A 120 18.38 -8.23 0.36
N VAL A 121 17.61 -8.28 -0.73
CA VAL A 121 17.09 -7.07 -1.38
C VAL A 121 16.13 -6.34 -0.43
N THR A 122 15.21 -7.03 0.22
CA THR A 122 14.26 -6.42 1.18
C THR A 122 14.97 -5.83 2.39
N ALA A 123 15.98 -6.50 2.93
CA ALA A 123 16.79 -5.98 4.04
C ALA A 123 17.56 -4.71 3.65
N ARG A 124 17.97 -4.60 2.37
CA ARG A 124 18.72 -3.45 1.86
C ARG A 124 17.81 -2.30 1.41
N CYS A 125 16.65 -2.62 0.85
CA CYS A 125 15.71 -1.67 0.27
C CYS A 125 14.34 -1.79 0.97
N PRO A 126 14.11 -1.05 2.08
CA PRO A 126 12.88 -1.14 2.86
C PRO A 126 11.62 -0.80 2.05
N ALA A 127 11.71 0.17 1.13
CA ALA A 127 10.64 0.51 0.20
C ALA A 127 10.54 -0.42 -1.03
N GLY A 128 11.45 -1.40 -1.15
CA GLY A 128 11.52 -2.36 -2.25
C GLY A 128 12.62 -2.06 -3.27
N GLY A 129 12.93 -3.06 -4.11
CA GLY A 129 13.91 -2.95 -5.20
C GLY A 129 13.32 -2.36 -6.48
N CYS A 130 14.18 -1.83 -7.34
CA CYS A 130 13.87 -1.32 -8.67
C CYS A 130 14.99 -1.68 -9.67
N ASN A 131 14.69 -1.55 -10.97
CA ASN A 131 15.64 -1.74 -12.08
C ASN A 131 16.41 -3.07 -11.95
N SER A 132 15.73 -4.13 -11.49
CA SER A 132 16.37 -5.39 -11.16
C SER A 132 16.61 -6.23 -12.40
N SER A 133 17.80 -6.79 -12.50
CA SER A 133 18.16 -7.78 -13.52
C SER A 133 18.79 -9.00 -12.86
N ASP A 134 18.33 -10.18 -13.23
CA ASP A 134 18.83 -11.45 -12.70
C ASP A 134 19.70 -12.17 -13.71
N ILE A 135 20.80 -12.72 -13.23
CA ILE A 135 21.66 -13.65 -13.94
C ILE A 135 21.54 -14.98 -13.20
N ILE A 136 21.02 -15.99 -13.89
CA ILE A 136 20.97 -17.36 -13.39
C ILE A 136 22.37 -17.94 -13.52
N GLY A 137 22.95 -18.38 -12.40
CA GLY A 137 24.22 -19.09 -12.40
C GLY A 137 24.03 -20.58 -12.61
N ASP A 138 25.11 -21.34 -12.42
CA ASP A 138 25.09 -22.78 -12.63
C ASP A 138 24.25 -23.51 -11.59
N CYS A 139 23.73 -24.67 -12.00
CA CYS A 139 23.26 -25.69 -11.09
C CYS A 139 24.20 -26.89 -11.13
N ILE A 140 24.79 -27.21 -9.99
CA ILE A 140 25.76 -28.29 -9.84
C ILE A 140 25.21 -29.36 -8.90
N ALA A 141 25.46 -30.63 -9.21
CA ALA A 141 25.22 -31.71 -8.28
C ALA A 141 26.20 -31.60 -7.09
N LEU A 142 25.72 -31.85 -5.88
CA LEU A 142 26.53 -31.77 -4.66
C LEU A 142 27.35 -33.04 -4.40
N GLY A 143 27.03 -34.13 -5.09
CA GLY A 143 27.72 -35.41 -4.96
C GLY A 143 27.43 -36.34 -6.14
N PRO A 144 28.02 -37.55 -6.13
CA PRO A 144 27.88 -38.51 -7.21
C PRO A 144 26.47 -39.13 -7.31
N ASN A 145 25.69 -39.10 -6.23
CA ASN A 145 24.35 -39.69 -6.20
C ASN A 145 23.29 -38.62 -6.44
N ARG A 146 22.19 -39.01 -7.09
CA ARG A 146 21.02 -38.13 -7.30
C ARG A 146 20.37 -37.67 -5.98
N THR A 147 20.62 -38.38 -4.89
CA THR A 147 20.12 -38.07 -3.54
C THR A 147 20.96 -37.03 -2.80
N ASP A 148 22.16 -36.73 -3.28
CA ASP A 148 23.06 -35.75 -2.63
C ASP A 148 22.57 -34.32 -2.87
N GLY A 149 21.65 -34.14 -3.82
CA GLY A 149 21.02 -32.87 -4.14
C GLY A 149 21.84 -32.00 -5.07
N PHE A 150 21.39 -30.76 -5.20
CA PHE A 150 21.91 -29.77 -6.12
C PHE A 150 22.11 -28.45 -5.41
N ARG A 151 23.12 -27.70 -5.84
CA ARG A 151 23.30 -26.29 -5.51
C ARG A 151 23.11 -25.47 -6.75
N ALA A 152 22.34 -24.39 -6.65
CA ALA A 152 22.16 -23.44 -7.73
C ALA A 152 22.35 -22.02 -7.23
N SER A 153 22.81 -21.12 -8.10
CA SER A 153 23.09 -19.73 -7.75
C SER A 153 22.34 -18.74 -8.63
N VAL A 154 22.06 -17.57 -8.08
CA VAL A 154 21.46 -16.44 -8.79
C VAL A 154 22.14 -15.16 -8.34
N THR A 155 22.47 -14.31 -9.30
CA THR A 155 23.00 -12.97 -9.07
C THR A 155 21.96 -11.95 -9.51
N ARG A 156 21.68 -10.96 -8.67
CA ARG A 156 20.78 -9.84 -9.00
C ARG A 156 21.54 -8.53 -8.89
N THR A 157 21.44 -7.73 -9.94
CA THR A 157 21.83 -6.31 -9.92
C THR A 157 20.56 -5.48 -9.82
N TYR A 158 20.48 -4.58 -8.84
CA TYR A 158 19.27 -3.82 -8.52
C TYR A 158 19.61 -2.42 -7.99
N SER A 159 18.64 -1.52 -7.97
CA SER A 159 18.67 -0.30 -7.14
C SER A 159 17.52 -0.33 -6.13
N CYS A 160 17.56 0.53 -5.12
CA CYS A 160 16.47 0.66 -4.15
C CYS A 160 15.47 1.72 -4.61
N LYS A 161 14.20 1.54 -4.21
CA LYS A 161 13.24 2.66 -4.21
C LYS A 161 13.61 3.63 -3.10
N GLU A 162 13.52 4.92 -3.39
CA GLU A 162 13.89 6.02 -2.52
C GLU A 162 12.78 7.09 -2.49
N PRO A 163 12.61 7.79 -1.34
CA PRO A 163 13.28 7.53 -0.06
C PRO A 163 12.79 6.23 0.63
N ALA A 164 13.46 5.79 1.70
CA ALA A 164 13.19 4.50 2.34
C ALA A 164 11.76 4.32 2.89
N ASN A 165 11.05 5.42 3.12
CA ASN A 165 9.66 5.45 3.59
C ASN A 165 8.65 5.78 2.49
N CYS A 166 9.06 5.74 1.21
CA CYS A 166 8.16 5.99 0.10
C CYS A 166 7.12 4.89 -0.06
N ARG A 167 5.98 5.22 -0.68
CA ARG A 167 4.95 4.26 -1.07
C ARG A 167 4.50 4.46 -2.51
#